data_AF-A0A7H8JQ75-F1
#
_entry.id   AF-A0A7H8JQ75-F1
#
_cell.length_a   1.000
_cell.length_b   1.000
_cell.length_c   1.000
_cell.angle_alpha   90.00
_cell.angle_beta   90.00
_cell.angle_gamma   90.00
#
_symmetry.space_group_name_H-M   'P 1'
#
loop_
_entity.id
_entity.type
_entity.pdbx_description
1 polymer ?
#
loop_
_entity_poly.entity_id
_entity_poly.type
_entity_poly.pdbx_seq_one_letter_code
_entity_poly.pdbx_strand_id
1 'polypeptide(L)'
;MADMRNLWWAAGRMAFALSTGEQATVRWHHALRASATLLEPTWPKHYSAGPFTHALPTVALLLYARPLDQDPEEVSVDELVVALTPSPGDATDASLEHTVRDGLTQHGHDLEDDSPLSALFRQLTTRHPPLAYTATGVELSSADNWPGGTMMEESARWAAHSLAHHHISANSRT
;
A
#
# COMPACT_ATOMS: atom_id res chain seq x y z
N MET A 1 -12.41 7.43 16.64
CA MET A 1 -12.06 8.57 15.77
C MET A 1 -10.73 8.23 15.10
N ALA A 2 -10.71 8.02 13.79
CA ALA A 2 -9.46 7.83 13.05
C ALA A 2 -8.84 9.21 12.84
N ASP A 3 -8.09 9.64 13.85
CA ASP A 3 -7.42 10.93 13.90
C ASP A 3 -6.30 10.96 12.86
N MET A 4 -6.04 12.08 12.20
CA MET A 4 -4.87 12.26 11.31
C MET A 4 -3.55 11.92 12.01
N ARG A 5 -3.53 12.04 13.35
CA ARG A 5 -2.46 11.53 14.21
C ARG A 5 -2.18 10.04 14.00
N ASN A 6 -3.17 9.23 13.63
CA ASN A 6 -3.00 7.80 13.38
C ASN A 6 -2.18 7.50 12.12
N LEU A 7 -2.27 8.32 11.07
CA LEU A 7 -1.53 8.08 9.82
C LEU A 7 -0.03 8.30 10.01
N TRP A 8 0.34 9.51 10.46
CA TRP A 8 1.73 9.85 10.73
C TRP A 8 2.32 9.04 11.89
N TRP A 9 1.52 8.68 12.90
CA TRP A 9 1.95 7.76 13.94
C TRP A 9 2.14 6.33 13.43
N ALA A 10 1.29 5.84 12.52
CA ALA A 10 1.47 4.55 11.86
C ALA A 10 2.75 4.54 11.01
N ALA A 11 3.02 5.61 10.26
CA ALA A 11 4.28 5.80 9.54
C ALA A 11 5.49 5.70 10.49
N GLY A 12 5.45 6.45 11.60
CA GLY A 12 6.52 6.43 12.61
C GLY A 12 6.73 5.06 13.25
N ARG A 13 5.66 4.28 13.47
CA ARG A 13 5.76 2.90 13.97
C ARG A 13 6.36 1.92 12.96
N MET A 14 6.22 2.19 11.67
CA MET A 14 6.76 1.36 10.59
C MET A 14 8.16 1.77 10.16
N ALA A 15 8.69 2.90 10.66
CA ALA A 15 10.04 3.38 10.40
C ALA A 15 11.13 2.59 11.16
N PHE A 16 11.07 1.27 11.10
CA PHE A 16 12.12 0.39 11.64
C PHE A 16 13.40 0.45 10.78
N ALA A 17 14.51 -0.01 11.34
CA ALA A 17 15.78 -0.14 10.62
C ALA A 17 15.80 -1.41 9.76
N LEU A 18 16.39 -1.31 8.58
CA LEU A 18 16.58 -2.43 7.66
C LEU A 18 17.94 -3.09 7.85
N SER A 19 17.97 -4.42 7.76
CA SER A 19 19.19 -5.24 7.87
C SER A 19 20.18 -5.02 6.71
N THR A 20 19.68 -4.54 5.56
CA THR A 20 20.46 -4.30 4.34
C THR A 20 21.32 -3.03 4.38
N GLY A 21 21.18 -2.19 5.42
CA GLY A 21 22.09 -1.07 5.68
C GLY A 21 21.39 0.28 5.95
N GLU A 22 22.21 1.30 6.24
CA GLU A 22 21.73 2.64 6.59
C GLU A 22 21.04 3.34 5.42
N GLN A 23 21.59 3.25 4.20
CA GLN A 23 20.95 3.83 3.00
C GLN A 23 19.58 3.20 2.72
N ALA A 24 19.46 1.89 2.87
CA ALA A 24 18.17 1.21 2.72
C ALA A 24 17.17 1.69 3.78
N THR A 25 17.62 1.85 5.03
CA THR A 25 16.80 2.37 6.13
C THR A 25 16.31 3.79 5.85
N VAL A 26 17.20 4.68 5.42
CA VAL A 26 16.85 6.06 5.04
C VAL A 26 15.81 6.05 3.92
N ARG A 27 16.06 5.28 2.84
CA ARG A 27 15.12 5.16 1.73
C ARG A 27 13.75 4.64 2.17
N TRP A 28 13.72 3.65 3.07
CA TRP A 28 12.46 3.14 3.64
C TRP A 28 11.69 4.23 4.41
N HIS A 29 12.39 5.04 5.20
CA HIS A 29 11.77 6.16 5.92
C HIS A 29 11.23 7.22 4.96
N HIS A 30 11.96 7.54 3.89
CA HIS A 30 11.47 8.42 2.83
C HIS A 30 10.21 7.86 2.15
N ALA A 31 10.19 6.55 1.84
CA ALA A 31 9.02 5.90 1.26
C ALA A 31 7.78 5.97 2.18
N LEU A 32 7.96 5.77 3.50
CA LEU A 32 6.89 5.93 4.48
C LEU A 32 6.38 7.38 4.57
N ARG A 33 7.31 8.35 4.54
CA ARG A 33 6.96 9.77 4.58
C ARG A 33 6.21 10.21 3.33
N ALA A 34 6.70 9.83 2.16
CA ALA A 34 6.07 10.07 0.87
C ALA A 34 4.66 9.45 0.85
N SER A 35 4.53 8.18 1.26
CA SER A 35 3.23 7.51 1.38
C SER A 35 2.26 8.25 2.29
N ALA A 36 2.69 8.64 3.50
CA ALA A 36 1.84 9.39 4.43
C ALA A 36 1.41 10.76 3.84
N THR A 37 2.33 11.47 3.20
CA THR A 37 2.07 12.77 2.56
C THR A 37 1.04 12.66 1.45
N LEU A 38 1.16 11.62 0.60
CA LEU A 38 0.25 11.37 -0.51
C LEU A 38 -1.15 10.96 -0.05
N LEU A 39 -1.23 10.16 1.01
CA LEU A 39 -2.49 9.64 1.52
C LEU A 39 -3.20 10.61 2.47
N GLU A 40 -2.49 11.55 3.10
CA GLU A 40 -3.05 12.49 4.07
C GLU A 40 -4.32 13.24 3.58
N PRO A 41 -4.36 13.80 2.35
CA PRO A 41 -5.55 14.53 1.88
C PRO A 41 -6.77 13.63 1.68
N THR A 42 -6.55 12.34 1.40
CA THR A 42 -7.60 11.36 1.10
C THR A 42 -7.94 10.46 2.29
N TRP A 43 -7.23 10.61 3.41
CA TRP A 43 -7.35 9.71 4.54
C TRP A 43 -8.73 9.82 5.21
N PRO A 44 -9.46 8.69 5.40
CA PRO A 44 -10.78 8.73 6.00
C PRO A 44 -10.73 9.16 7.48
N LYS A 45 -11.47 10.23 7.84
CA LYS A 45 -11.48 10.79 9.21
C LYS A 45 -12.47 10.11 10.17
N HIS A 46 -13.50 9.47 9.62
CA HIS A 46 -14.63 8.92 10.39
C HIS A 46 -14.70 7.39 10.39
N TYR A 47 -13.83 6.70 9.66
CA TYR A 47 -13.83 5.25 9.54
C TYR A 47 -12.77 4.64 10.44
N SER A 48 -13.12 3.60 11.19
CA SER A 48 -12.19 2.90 12.11
C SER A 48 -11.41 1.76 11.44
N ALA A 49 -11.91 1.24 10.33
CA ALA A 49 -11.30 0.15 9.56
C ALA A 49 -11.84 0.17 8.12
N GLY A 50 -11.12 -0.49 7.21
CA GLY A 50 -11.46 -0.63 5.80
C GLY A 50 -10.22 -0.82 4.93
N PRO A 51 -10.38 -0.88 3.59
CA PRO A 51 -9.27 -1.04 2.63
C PRO A 51 -8.12 -0.03 2.82
N PHE A 52 -8.42 1.18 3.28
CA PHE A 52 -7.42 2.22 3.56
C PHE A 52 -6.44 1.85 4.69
N THR A 53 -6.78 0.89 5.57
CA THR A 53 -5.98 0.54 6.76
C THR A 53 -4.57 0.08 6.38
N HIS A 54 -4.44 -0.63 5.26
CA HIS A 54 -3.17 -1.12 4.75
C HIS A 54 -2.67 -0.34 3.52
N ALA A 55 -3.28 0.80 3.19
CA ALA A 55 -2.86 1.64 2.08
C ALA A 55 -1.48 2.29 2.34
N LEU A 56 -1.22 2.74 3.56
CA LEU A 56 0.09 3.31 3.91
C LEU A 56 1.23 2.31 3.68
N PRO A 57 1.24 1.11 4.28
CA PRO A 57 2.35 0.19 4.05
C PRO A 57 2.40 -0.34 2.61
N THR A 58 1.26 -0.45 1.92
CA THR A 58 1.22 -0.85 0.51
C THR A 58 1.90 0.18 -0.40
N VAL A 59 1.54 1.46 -0.26
CA VAL A 59 2.14 2.55 -1.05
C VAL A 59 3.61 2.72 -0.68
N ALA A 60 3.96 2.64 0.61
CA ALA A 60 5.36 2.73 1.04
C ALA A 60 6.21 1.59 0.47
N LEU A 61 5.73 0.34 0.46
CA LEU A 61 6.44 -0.78 -0.14
C LEU A 61 6.63 -0.60 -1.65
N LEU A 62 5.59 -0.13 -2.35
CA LEU A 62 5.69 0.18 -3.78
C LEU A 62 6.75 1.24 -4.05
N LEU A 63 6.71 2.37 -3.34
CA LEU A 63 7.70 3.44 -3.49
C LEU A 63 9.12 2.99 -3.15
N TYR A 64 9.27 2.17 -2.12
CA TYR A 64 10.57 1.63 -1.71
C TYR A 64 11.14 0.66 -2.77
N ALA A 65 10.30 -0.25 -3.28
CA ALA A 65 10.66 -1.29 -4.24
C ALA A 65 10.99 -0.74 -5.65
N ARG A 66 10.65 0.51 -5.95
CA ARG A 66 11.05 1.17 -7.21
C ARG A 66 12.58 1.23 -7.34
N PRO A 67 13.10 1.37 -8.58
CA PRO A 67 14.52 1.53 -8.85
C PRO A 67 15.21 2.56 -7.94
N LEU A 68 16.44 2.24 -7.53
CA LEU A 68 17.21 3.01 -6.55
C LEU A 68 17.54 4.44 -6.98
N ASP A 69 17.54 4.71 -8.28
CA ASP A 69 17.81 6.01 -8.89
C ASP A 69 16.63 6.99 -8.79
N GLN A 70 15.46 6.53 -8.35
CA GLN A 70 14.29 7.36 -8.12
C GLN A 70 14.08 7.55 -6.62
N ASP A 71 14.07 8.80 -6.13
CA ASP A 71 13.73 9.11 -4.75
C ASP A 71 12.22 8.86 -4.53
N PRO A 72 11.82 8.11 -3.49
CA PRO A 72 10.41 7.93 -3.14
C PRO A 72 9.60 9.22 -3.04
N GLU A 73 10.22 10.35 -2.66
CA GLU A 73 9.54 11.65 -2.53
C GLU A 73 9.31 12.37 -3.87
N GLU A 74 9.99 11.96 -4.95
CA GLU A 74 9.89 12.60 -6.28
C GLU A 74 8.84 11.94 -7.19
N VAL A 75 8.23 10.83 -6.75
CA VAL A 75 7.25 10.08 -7.55
C VAL A 75 5.99 10.91 -7.76
N SER A 76 5.64 11.14 -9.03
CA SER A 76 4.38 11.81 -9.38
C SER A 76 3.17 10.93 -9.07
N VAL A 77 2.03 11.56 -8.79
CA VAL A 77 0.81 10.81 -8.46
C VAL A 77 0.26 10.04 -9.65
N ASP A 78 0.43 10.56 -10.87
CA ASP A 78 0.00 9.86 -12.09
C ASP A 78 0.80 8.56 -12.27
N GLU A 79 2.12 8.60 -12.07
CA GLU A 79 2.95 7.38 -12.08
C GLU A 79 2.54 6.40 -10.99
N LEU A 80 2.24 6.90 -9.79
CA LEU A 80 1.84 6.06 -8.67
C LEU A 80 0.49 5.38 -8.91
N VAL A 81 -0.50 6.10 -9.46
CA VAL A 81 -1.81 5.55 -9.80
C VAL A 81 -1.69 4.46 -10.86
N VAL A 82 -0.83 4.66 -11.87
CA VAL A 82 -0.53 3.64 -12.89
C VAL A 82 0.11 2.42 -12.23
N ALA A 83 1.10 2.59 -11.37
CA ALA A 83 1.78 1.48 -10.69
C ALA A 83 0.88 0.71 -9.70
N LEU A 84 -0.11 1.37 -9.10
CA LEU A 84 -1.10 0.74 -8.22
C LEU A 84 -2.23 0.03 -8.97
N THR A 85 -2.42 0.31 -10.27
CA THR A 85 -3.51 -0.23 -11.07
C THR A 85 -3.00 -1.36 -11.96
N PRO A 86 -3.40 -2.62 -11.75
CA PRO A 86 -3.01 -3.70 -12.64
C PRO A 86 -3.55 -3.46 -14.05
N SER A 87 -2.69 -3.57 -15.08
CA SER A 87 -3.07 -3.37 -16.48
C SER A 87 -4.08 -4.44 -16.93
N PRO A 88 -5.27 -4.05 -17.43
CA PRO A 88 -6.27 -4.99 -17.91
C PRO A 88 -5.87 -5.50 -19.30
N GLY A 89 -5.11 -6.59 -19.38
CA GLY A 89 -4.78 -7.21 -20.66
C GLY A 89 -3.66 -8.23 -20.61
N ASP A 90 -2.78 -8.14 -19.62
CA ASP A 90 -1.65 -9.05 -19.51
C ASP A 90 -1.90 -10.11 -18.43
N ALA A 91 -2.37 -11.28 -18.86
CA ALA A 91 -2.51 -12.46 -18.00
C ALA A 91 -1.16 -13.05 -17.53
N THR A 92 -0.04 -12.41 -17.87
CA THR A 92 1.33 -12.81 -17.54
C THR A 92 2.17 -11.70 -16.91
N ASP A 93 1.65 -10.48 -16.76
CA ASP A 93 2.48 -9.32 -16.38
C ASP A 93 2.15 -8.87 -14.94
N ALA A 94 3.22 -8.80 -14.16
CA ALA A 94 3.33 -8.70 -12.70
C ALA A 94 2.12 -8.11 -11.94
N SER A 95 1.49 -8.92 -11.09
CA SER A 95 0.66 -8.36 -10.01
C SER A 95 1.49 -7.36 -9.19
N LEU A 96 0.85 -6.37 -8.56
CA LEU A 96 1.55 -5.42 -7.67
C LEU A 96 2.47 -6.14 -6.67
N GLU A 97 2.02 -7.29 -6.16
CA GLU A 97 2.80 -8.14 -5.26
C GLU A 97 4.09 -8.67 -5.89
N HIS A 98 4.03 -9.05 -7.18
CA HIS A 98 5.20 -9.49 -7.93
C HIS A 98 6.17 -8.33 -8.16
N THR A 99 5.67 -7.16 -8.57
CA THR A 99 6.49 -5.95 -8.74
C THR A 99 7.19 -5.55 -7.45
N VAL A 100 6.46 -5.56 -6.33
CA VAL A 100 7.04 -5.26 -5.01
C VAL A 100 8.04 -6.35 -4.61
N ARG A 101 7.70 -7.64 -4.77
CA ARG A 101 8.61 -8.76 -4.48
C ARG A 101 9.93 -8.64 -5.24
N ASP A 102 9.86 -8.37 -6.53
CA ASP A 102 11.03 -8.27 -7.39
C ASP A 102 11.90 -7.08 -7.00
N GLY A 103 11.29 -5.93 -6.73
CA GLY A 103 12.00 -4.75 -6.23
C GLY A 103 12.67 -5.04 -4.89
N LEU A 104 11.96 -5.61 -3.91
CA LEU A 104 12.57 -5.96 -2.61
C LEU A 104 13.76 -6.92 -2.76
N THR A 105 13.63 -7.91 -3.65
CA THR A 105 14.70 -8.88 -3.94
C THR A 105 15.91 -8.19 -4.60
N GLN A 106 15.68 -7.26 -5.53
CA GLN A 106 16.74 -6.47 -6.17
C GLN A 106 17.47 -5.56 -5.17
N HIS A 107 16.78 -5.10 -4.13
CA HIS A 107 17.37 -4.35 -3.02
C HIS A 107 18.08 -5.24 -1.98
N GLY A 108 18.14 -6.55 -2.23
CA GLY A 108 18.88 -7.52 -1.41
C GLY A 108 18.13 -8.02 -0.17
N HIS A 109 16.80 -7.87 -0.14
CA HIS A 109 15.98 -8.45 0.94
C HIS A 109 15.66 -9.91 0.69
N ASP A 110 15.74 -10.72 1.75
CA ASP A 110 15.23 -12.10 1.76
C ASP A 110 13.83 -12.11 2.37
N LEU A 111 12.81 -12.36 1.54
CA LEU A 111 11.40 -12.32 1.97
C LEU A 111 10.96 -13.55 2.78
N GLU A 112 11.83 -14.55 2.90
CA GLU A 112 11.62 -15.73 3.76
C GLU A 112 12.21 -15.54 5.17
N ASP A 113 12.94 -14.45 5.41
CA ASP A 113 13.54 -14.17 6.72
C ASP A 113 12.54 -13.66 7.77
N ASP A 114 13.01 -13.52 9.01
CA ASP A 114 12.22 -12.96 10.13
C ASP A 114 12.34 -11.43 10.26
N SER A 115 12.80 -10.75 9.20
CA SER A 115 12.91 -9.28 9.25
C SER A 115 11.53 -8.63 9.30
N PRO A 116 11.42 -7.43 9.91
CA PRO A 116 10.15 -6.71 9.95
C PRO A 116 9.59 -6.39 8.56
N LEU A 117 10.46 -6.20 7.57
CA LEU A 117 10.05 -5.92 6.18
C LEU A 117 9.45 -7.17 5.53
N SER A 118 10.09 -8.32 5.68
CA SER A 118 9.57 -9.60 5.17
C SER A 118 8.27 -10.01 5.85
N ALA A 119 8.17 -9.82 7.17
CA ALA A 119 6.93 -10.03 7.91
C ALA A 119 5.80 -9.12 7.41
N LEU A 120 6.09 -7.83 7.15
CA LEU A 120 5.12 -6.89 6.59
C LEU A 120 4.66 -7.30 5.20
N PHE A 121 5.59 -7.66 4.32
CA PHE A 121 5.28 -8.11 2.96
C PHE A 121 4.42 -9.39 2.98
N ARG A 122 4.79 -10.39 3.80
CA ARG A 122 4.00 -11.61 3.97
C ARG A 122 2.60 -11.33 4.51
N GLN A 123 2.47 -10.45 5.50
CA GLN A 123 1.17 -10.05 6.05
C GLN A 123 0.27 -9.47 4.95
N LEU A 124 0.80 -8.60 4.10
CA LEU A 124 0.01 -7.92 3.07
C LEU A 124 -0.35 -8.82 1.89
N THR A 125 0.51 -9.79 1.56
CA THR A 125 0.33 -10.72 0.43
C THR A 125 -0.31 -12.04 0.83
N THR A 126 -0.61 -12.24 2.11
CA THR A 126 -1.37 -13.40 2.56
C THR A 126 -2.77 -13.36 1.94
N ARG A 127 -3.13 -14.43 1.23
CA ARG A 127 -4.43 -14.53 0.57
C ARG A 127 -5.50 -14.88 1.60
N HIS A 128 -6.51 -14.03 1.69
CA HIS A 128 -7.68 -14.27 2.51
C HIS A 128 -8.83 -14.80 1.65
N PRO A 129 -9.57 -15.82 2.12
CA PRO A 129 -10.75 -16.30 1.42
C PRO A 129 -11.81 -15.20 1.34
N PRO A 130 -12.65 -15.20 0.30
CA PRO A 130 -13.80 -14.31 0.24
C PRO A 130 -14.68 -14.51 1.48
N LEU A 131 -15.13 -13.43 2.08
CA LEU A 131 -16.16 -13.48 3.12
C LEU A 131 -17.52 -13.64 2.41
N ALA A 132 -17.73 -14.79 1.78
CA ALA A 132 -18.98 -15.13 1.11
C ALA A 132 -19.95 -15.76 2.11
N TYR A 133 -20.86 -14.96 2.64
CA TYR A 133 -22.27 -15.31 2.88
C TYR A 133 -22.60 -16.69 3.50
N THR A 134 -21.77 -17.37 4.28
CA THR A 134 -22.12 -18.72 4.77
C THR A 134 -21.46 -19.07 6.10
N ALA A 135 -22.13 -18.72 7.21
CA ALA A 135 -22.05 -19.53 8.44
C ALA A 135 -23.21 -19.25 9.40
N THR A 136 -23.79 -18.05 9.41
CA THR A 136 -24.72 -17.64 10.48
C THR A 136 -26.02 -16.95 10.06
N GLY A 137 -26.29 -16.78 8.75
CA GLY A 137 -27.56 -16.21 8.29
C GLY A 137 -27.80 -14.75 8.66
N VAL A 138 -26.75 -14.01 9.03
CA VAL A 138 -26.79 -12.56 9.25
C VAL A 138 -26.33 -11.88 7.96
N GLU A 139 -27.19 -11.04 7.38
CA GLU A 139 -26.81 -10.13 6.30
C GLU A 139 -25.70 -9.21 6.82
N LEU A 140 -24.51 -9.36 6.27
CA LEU A 140 -23.45 -8.37 6.43
C LEU A 140 -23.77 -7.17 5.54
N SER A 141 -23.53 -5.96 6.06
CA SER A 141 -23.60 -4.73 5.28
C SER A 141 -22.71 -4.84 4.04
N SER A 142 -23.07 -4.20 2.92
CA SER A 142 -22.26 -4.22 1.69
C SER A 142 -20.80 -3.80 1.89
N ALA A 143 -20.50 -3.06 2.97
CA ALA A 143 -19.17 -2.67 3.39
C ALA A 143 -18.29 -3.81 3.95
N ASP A 144 -18.90 -4.94 4.31
CA ASP A 144 -18.26 -6.11 4.92
C ASP A 144 -18.08 -7.27 3.91
N ASN A 145 -18.58 -7.11 2.67
CA ASN A 145 -18.35 -8.06 1.58
C ASN A 145 -16.90 -7.93 1.08
N TRP A 146 -16.01 -8.77 1.60
CA TRP A 146 -14.65 -8.92 1.08
C TRP A 146 -14.65 -9.94 -0.08
N PRO A 147 -14.30 -9.53 -1.31
CA PRO A 147 -14.34 -10.42 -2.49
C PRO A 147 -13.25 -11.51 -2.48
N GLY A 148 -12.40 -11.55 -1.46
CA GLY A 148 -11.23 -12.41 -1.41
C GLY A 148 -10.04 -11.76 -2.09
N GLY A 149 -8.84 -12.25 -1.80
CA GLY A 149 -7.59 -11.66 -2.31
C GLY A 149 -6.64 -11.29 -1.18
N THR A 150 -5.69 -10.42 -1.47
CA THR A 150 -4.69 -9.99 -0.49
C THR A 150 -4.99 -8.59 0.02
N MET A 151 -4.47 -8.26 1.20
CA MET A 151 -4.61 -6.90 1.74
C MET A 151 -3.91 -5.88 0.85
N MET A 152 -2.78 -6.26 0.23
CA MET A 152 -2.03 -5.42 -0.70
C MET A 152 -2.89 -5.02 -1.90
N GLU A 153 -3.55 -5.99 -2.54
CA GLU A 153 -4.37 -5.74 -3.73
C GLU A 153 -5.55 -4.80 -3.43
N GLU A 154 -6.28 -5.06 -2.36
CA GLU A 154 -7.44 -4.23 -2.00
C GLU A 154 -7.04 -2.82 -1.60
N SER A 155 -5.94 -2.70 -0.85
CA SER A 155 -5.41 -1.41 -0.40
C SER A 155 -4.88 -0.59 -1.57
N ALA A 156 -4.25 -1.25 -2.54
CA ALA A 156 -3.78 -0.60 -3.75
C ALA A 156 -4.93 -0.09 -4.60
N ARG A 157 -6.01 -0.88 -4.74
CA ARG A 157 -7.22 -0.46 -5.44
C ARG A 157 -7.85 0.77 -4.79
N TRP A 158 -7.96 0.78 -3.46
CA TRP A 158 -8.45 1.95 -2.72
C TRP A 158 -7.53 3.17 -2.89
N ALA A 159 -6.21 2.99 -2.78
CA ALA A 159 -5.24 4.06 -2.91
C ALA A 159 -5.26 4.67 -4.32
N ALA A 160 -5.24 3.84 -5.36
CA ALA A 160 -5.34 4.27 -6.76
C ALA A 160 -6.62 5.07 -7.00
N HIS A 161 -7.77 4.55 -6.55
CA HIS A 161 -9.04 5.23 -6.69
C HIS A 161 -9.07 6.58 -5.98
N SER A 162 -8.59 6.62 -4.73
CA SER A 162 -8.62 7.83 -3.89
C SER A 162 -7.68 8.91 -4.40
N LEU A 163 -6.45 8.53 -4.78
CA LEU A 163 -5.45 9.43 -5.35
C LEU A 163 -5.94 9.98 -6.69
N ALA A 164 -6.45 9.13 -7.59
CA ALA A 164 -6.98 9.57 -8.88
C ALA A 164 -8.15 10.57 -8.71
N HIS A 165 -9.12 10.27 -7.84
CA HIS A 165 -10.25 11.18 -7.61
C HIS A 165 -9.83 12.52 -7.02
N HIS A 166 -8.90 12.51 -6.06
CA HIS A 166 -8.42 13.75 -5.44
C HIS A 166 -7.58 14.60 -6.42
N HIS A 167 -6.70 13.97 -7.20
CA HIS A 167 -5.83 14.66 -8.16
C HIS A 167 -6.61 15.20 -9.36
N ILE A 168 -7.55 14.43 -9.92
CA ILE A 168 -8.42 14.89 -11.01
C ILE A 168 -9.31 16.05 -10.53
N SER A 169 -9.88 15.96 -9.32
CA SER A 169 -10.73 17.02 -8.76
C SER A 169 -9.96 18.32 -8.48
N ALA A 170 -8.68 18.22 -8.14
CA ALA A 170 -7.80 19.38 -7.96
C ALA A 170 -7.45 20.07 -9.29
N ASN A 171 -7.21 19.28 -10.35
CA ASN A 171 -6.91 19.80 -11.69
C ASN A 171 -8.14 20.37 -12.44
N SER A 172 -9.34 19.96 -12.03
CA SER A 172 -10.62 20.43 -12.62
C SER A 172 -11.08 21.80 -12.11
N ARG A 173 -10.35 22.43 -11.17
CA ARG A 173 -10.71 23.70 -10.51
C ARG A 173 -9.79 24.88 -10.86
N THR A 174 -8.93 24.73 -11.85
CA THR A 174 -8.13 25.80 -12.46
C THR A 174 -8.65 26.12 -13.84
#